data_AF-A0A150G954-F1
#
_entry.id   AF-A0A150G954-F1
#
_cell.length_a   1.000
_cell.length_b   1.000
_cell.length_c   1.000
_cell.angle_alpha   90.00
_cell.angle_beta   90.00
_cell.angle_gamma   90.00
#
_symmetry.space_group_name_H-M   'P 1'
#
loop_
_entity.id
_entity.type
_entity.pdbx_description
1 polymer ?
#
loop_
_entity_poly.entity_id
_entity_poly.type
_entity_poly.pdbx_seq_one_letter_code
_entity_poly.pdbx_strand_id
1 'polypeptide(L)'
;MLQSLTERISAVEQRAAVFRAPRLRNVVAEILLHFSGQKSYETTTSSDDFAELASAGHDGLVELARGMGLTGLTVADVATAGDDVLARRDQRTSPGSLEALDAEVAEVRGVMTPELERYCPDECRFLAAYEMMKELCPDRFTP
;
A
#
# COMPACT_ATOMS: atom_id res chain seq x y z
N MET A 1 28.44 -2.45 27.00
CA MET A 1 28.88 -2.06 25.64
C MET A 1 27.98 -2.64 24.53
N LEU A 2 27.57 -3.92 24.59
CA LEU A 2 26.63 -4.48 23.59
C LEU A 2 25.23 -3.84 23.63
N GLN A 3 24.66 -3.58 24.82
CA GLN A 3 23.35 -2.93 24.96
C GLN A 3 23.27 -1.56 24.29
N SER A 4 24.31 -0.72 24.40
CA SER A 4 24.31 0.61 23.78
C SER A 4 24.50 0.58 22.26
N LEU A 5 24.95 -0.54 21.68
CA LEU A 5 25.06 -0.71 20.23
C LEU A 5 23.71 -1.14 19.65
N THR A 6 23.01 -2.07 20.30
CA THR A 6 21.65 -2.48 19.94
C THR A 6 20.67 -1.31 19.99
N GLU A 7 20.71 -0.49 21.04
CA GLU A 7 19.86 0.71 21.16
C GLU A 7 20.12 1.73 20.03
N ARG A 8 21.39 1.92 19.64
CA ARG A 8 21.76 2.84 18.56
C ARG A 8 21.33 2.33 17.18
N ILE A 9 21.43 1.01 16.93
CA ILE A 9 20.96 0.40 15.69
C ILE A 9 19.45 0.56 15.59
N SER A 10 18.70 0.24 16.65
CA SER A 10 17.24 0.40 16.64
C SER A 10 16.81 1.85 16.43
N ALA A 11 17.51 2.82 17.03
CA ALA A 11 17.20 4.24 16.82
C ALA A 11 17.47 4.70 15.37
N VAL A 12 18.48 4.13 14.70
CA VAL A 12 18.76 4.41 13.28
C VAL A 12 17.67 3.80 12.39
N GLU A 13 17.25 2.57 12.66
CA GLU A 13 16.18 1.90 11.92
C GLU A 13 14.84 2.63 12.08
N GLN A 14 14.51 3.10 13.29
CA GLN A 14 13.33 3.93 13.53
C GLN A 14 13.36 5.24 12.74
N ARG A 15 14.50 5.95 12.72
CA ARG A 15 14.64 7.19 11.93
C ARG A 15 14.54 6.92 10.43
N ALA A 16 15.13 5.82 9.96
CA ALA A 16 15.03 5.40 8.58
C ALA A 16 13.59 5.06 8.19
N ALA A 17 12.84 4.39 9.07
CA ALA A 17 11.43 4.09 8.86
C ALA A 17 10.59 5.37 8.73
N VAL A 18 10.78 6.35 9.62
CA VAL A 18 10.08 7.65 9.53
C VAL A 18 10.34 8.37 8.20
N PHE A 19 11.57 8.31 7.70
CA PHE A 19 11.93 8.94 6.42
C PHE A 19 11.37 8.19 5.21
N ARG A 20 11.28 6.86 5.28
CA ARG A 20 10.79 5.99 4.18
C ARG A 20 9.26 5.89 4.13
N ALA A 21 8.57 6.09 5.25
CA ALA A 21 7.13 5.96 5.35
C ALA A 21 6.32 6.79 4.32
N PRO A 22 6.66 8.06 4.03
CA PRO A 22 5.96 8.83 3.01
C PRO A 22 6.06 8.22 1.61
N ARG A 23 7.23 7.69 1.25
CA ARG A 23 7.45 7.03 -0.04
C ARG A 23 6.59 5.77 -0.16
N LEU A 24 6.60 4.93 0.88
CA LEU A 24 5.77 3.71 0.94
C LEU A 24 4.28 4.04 0.81
N ARG A 25 3.79 5.05 1.54
CA ARG A 25 2.40 5.50 1.48
C ARG A 25 1.96 5.88 0.08
N ASN A 26 2.79 6.63 -0.63
CA ASN A 26 2.45 7.08 -1.98
C ASN A 26 2.38 5.92 -2.98
N VAL A 27 3.38 5.03 -2.94
CA VAL A 27 3.41 3.85 -3.82
C VAL A 27 2.18 2.97 -3.60
N VAL A 28 1.82 2.72 -2.34
CA VAL A 28 0.66 1.90 -2.03
C VAL A 28 -0.65 2.59 -2.39
N ALA A 29 -0.78 3.89 -2.12
CA ALA A 29 -1.95 4.65 -2.55
C ALA A 29 -2.17 4.51 -4.07
N GLU A 30 -1.11 4.56 -4.86
CA GLU A 30 -1.21 4.38 -6.31
C GLU A 30 -1.59 2.97 -6.73
N ILE A 31 -1.02 1.95 -6.08
CA ILE A 31 -1.45 0.56 -6.28
C ILE A 31 -2.97 0.45 -6.05
N LEU A 32 -3.46 1.04 -4.97
CA LEU A 32 -4.88 0.99 -4.61
C LEU A 32 -5.77 1.75 -5.59
N LEU A 33 -5.30 2.88 -6.13
CA LEU A 33 -6.00 3.62 -7.19
C LEU A 33 -6.07 2.82 -8.50
N HIS A 34 -4.97 2.19 -8.91
CA HIS A 34 -4.98 1.29 -10.07
C HIS A 34 -5.92 0.12 -9.82
N PHE A 35 -5.86 -0.48 -8.64
CA PHE A 35 -6.77 -1.55 -8.25
C PHE A 35 -8.22 -1.10 -8.26
N SER A 36 -8.54 0.16 -7.91
CA SER A 36 -9.90 0.72 -7.96
C SER A 36 -10.36 1.13 -9.37
N GLY A 37 -9.47 1.07 -10.36
CA GLY A 37 -9.76 1.41 -11.76
C GLY A 37 -9.51 2.87 -12.09
N GLN A 38 -8.97 3.65 -11.16
CA GLN A 38 -8.52 5.01 -11.41
C GLN A 38 -7.07 5.01 -11.89
N LYS A 39 -6.88 5.31 -13.19
CA LYS A 39 -5.57 5.46 -13.81
C LYS A 39 -5.01 6.89 -13.73
N SER A 40 -5.82 7.86 -13.29
CA SER A 40 -5.42 9.27 -13.23
C SER A 40 -4.51 9.53 -12.05
N TYR A 41 -3.22 9.71 -12.34
CA TYR A 41 -2.17 10.19 -11.44
C TYR A 41 -2.34 11.66 -10.99
N GLU A 42 -3.58 12.16 -11.00
CA GLU A 42 -3.91 13.52 -10.62
C GLU A 42 -4.66 13.55 -9.28
N THR A 43 -4.22 14.50 -8.48
CA THR A 43 -4.79 14.92 -7.20
C THR A 43 -6.24 15.32 -7.34
N THR A 44 -7.14 14.42 -6.97
CA THR A 44 -8.22 14.65 -5.99
C THR A 44 -9.01 13.36 -5.88
N THR A 45 -8.75 12.56 -4.84
CA THR A 45 -9.68 11.48 -4.48
C THR A 45 -10.49 11.91 -3.28
N SER A 46 -11.80 12.04 -3.51
CA SER A 46 -12.82 11.99 -2.47
C SER A 46 -12.75 10.60 -1.83
N SER A 47 -12.77 10.51 -0.50
CA SER A 47 -12.45 9.30 0.28
C SER A 47 -13.55 8.22 0.30
N ASP A 48 -14.36 8.09 -0.76
CA ASP A 48 -15.51 7.17 -0.76
C ASP A 48 -15.31 5.95 -1.70
N ASP A 49 -14.18 5.86 -2.40
CA ASP A 49 -14.00 4.93 -3.52
C ASP A 49 -13.86 3.45 -3.11
N PHE A 50 -13.16 3.12 -2.00
CA PHE A 50 -13.12 1.73 -1.53
C PHE A 50 -14.43 1.31 -0.86
N ALA A 51 -15.15 2.25 -0.23
CA ALA A 51 -16.51 2.02 0.23
C ALA A 51 -17.45 1.70 -0.94
N GLU A 52 -17.29 2.35 -2.10
CA GLU A 52 -18.04 2.03 -3.32
C GLU A 52 -17.70 0.61 -3.85
N LEU A 53 -16.41 0.24 -3.95
CA LEU A 53 -16.02 -1.11 -4.36
C LEU A 53 -16.49 -2.20 -3.40
N ALA A 54 -16.49 -1.93 -2.09
CA ALA A 54 -17.00 -2.84 -1.07
C ALA A 54 -18.52 -2.99 -1.15
N SER A 55 -19.25 -1.89 -1.35
CA SER A 55 -20.70 -1.90 -1.50
C SER A 55 -21.18 -2.53 -2.82
N ALA A 56 -20.35 -2.44 -3.87
CA ALA A 56 -20.56 -3.13 -5.14
C ALA A 56 -20.26 -4.64 -5.06
N GLY A 57 -19.72 -5.13 -3.95
CA GLY A 57 -19.43 -6.55 -3.74
C GLY A 57 -18.37 -7.09 -4.69
N HIS A 58 -17.36 -6.29 -5.04
CA HIS A 58 -16.36 -6.67 -6.03
C HIS A 58 -15.60 -7.94 -5.59
N ASP A 59 -15.71 -9.02 -6.37
CA ASP A 59 -15.12 -10.33 -6.07
C ASP A 59 -13.62 -10.24 -5.77
N GLY A 60 -12.90 -9.35 -6.47
CA GLY A 60 -11.48 -9.06 -6.22
C GLY A 60 -11.15 -8.58 -4.80
N LEU A 61 -12.03 -7.84 -4.11
CA LEU A 61 -11.79 -7.44 -2.71
C LEU A 61 -11.97 -8.61 -1.74
N VAL A 62 -12.92 -9.51 -2.01
CA VAL A 62 -13.15 -10.73 -1.23
C VAL A 62 -11.94 -11.66 -1.34
N GLU A 63 -11.42 -11.83 -2.54
CA GLU A 63 -10.24 -12.67 -2.80
C GLU A 63 -8.96 -12.05 -2.25
N LEU A 64 -8.82 -10.73 -2.34
CA LEU A 64 -7.72 -9.98 -1.72
C LEU A 64 -7.73 -10.16 -0.19
N ALA A 65 -8.89 -9.99 0.46
CA ALA A 65 -9.04 -10.19 1.91
C ALA A 65 -8.60 -11.60 2.35
N ARG A 66 -8.99 -12.62 1.57
CA ARG A 66 -8.60 -14.02 1.81
C ARG A 66 -7.11 -14.23 1.60
N GLY A 67 -6.55 -13.67 0.53
CA GLY A 67 -5.16 -13.84 0.13
C GLY A 67 -4.15 -13.12 1.03
N MET A 68 -4.56 -12.03 1.68
CA MET A 68 -3.76 -11.36 2.70
C MET A 68 -3.62 -12.16 4.01
N GLY A 69 -4.19 -13.38 4.10
CA GLY A 69 -4.06 -14.26 5.25
C GLY A 69 -4.80 -13.75 6.50
N LEU A 70 -5.70 -12.80 6.31
CA LEU A 70 -6.43 -12.14 7.38
C LEU A 70 -7.63 -13.01 7.76
N THR A 71 -7.40 -14.05 8.56
CA THR A 71 -8.48 -14.83 9.17
C THR A 71 -9.24 -13.94 10.15
N GLY A 72 -10.35 -13.34 9.70
CA GLY A 72 -11.27 -12.56 10.54
C GLY A 72 -11.54 -11.11 10.11
N LEU A 73 -10.89 -10.59 9.05
CA LEU A 73 -11.22 -9.28 8.50
C LEU A 73 -12.24 -9.43 7.36
N THR A 74 -13.25 -8.58 7.39
CA THR A 74 -14.33 -8.49 6.41
C THR A 74 -13.91 -7.65 5.21
N VAL A 75 -14.66 -7.71 4.11
CA VAL A 75 -14.46 -6.81 2.94
C VAL A 75 -14.48 -5.34 3.38
N ALA A 76 -15.32 -4.99 4.35
CA ALA A 76 -15.41 -3.64 4.89
C ALA A 76 -14.09 -3.21 5.58
N ASP A 77 -13.41 -4.11 6.28
CA ASP A 77 -12.15 -3.77 6.94
C ASP A 77 -11.03 -3.52 5.94
N VAL A 78 -10.98 -4.29 4.84
CA VAL A 78 -10.03 -4.04 3.75
C VAL A 78 -10.33 -2.70 3.08
N ALA A 79 -11.60 -2.36 2.89
CA ALA A 79 -12.01 -1.09 2.34
C ALA A 79 -11.61 0.09 3.23
N THR A 80 -11.90 0.00 4.54
CA THR A 80 -11.47 1.02 5.52
C THR A 80 -9.95 1.18 5.54
N ALA A 81 -9.19 0.09 5.52
CA ALA A 81 -7.74 0.16 5.46
C ALA A 81 -7.25 0.83 4.16
N GLY A 82 -7.90 0.55 3.03
CA GLY A 82 -7.61 1.20 1.75
C GLY A 82 -7.87 2.72 1.80
N ASP A 83 -9.04 3.12 2.28
CA ASP A 83 -9.41 4.54 2.44
C ASP A 83 -8.48 5.28 3.40
N ASP A 84 -8.12 4.66 4.53
CA ASP A 84 -7.18 5.22 5.48
C ASP A 84 -5.79 5.42 4.86
N VAL A 85 -5.33 4.51 3.99
CA VAL A 85 -4.07 4.66 3.26
C VAL A 85 -4.16 5.81 2.24
N LEU A 86 -5.26 5.90 1.49
CA LEU A 86 -5.49 6.98 0.52
C LEU A 86 -5.53 8.35 1.20
N ALA A 87 -6.19 8.47 2.36
CA ALA A 87 -6.27 9.71 3.14
C ALA A 87 -4.91 10.18 3.69
N ARG A 88 -3.96 9.25 3.89
CA ARG A 88 -2.61 9.51 4.42
C ARG A 88 -1.56 9.83 3.35
N ARG A 89 -1.91 9.81 2.06
CA ARG A 89 -0.93 10.04 0.99
C ARG A 89 -0.32 11.45 1.06
N ASP A 90 0.97 11.56 0.79
CA ASP A 90 1.66 12.85 0.63
C ASP A 90 1.47 13.36 -0.79
N GLN A 91 1.43 14.68 -1.00
CA GLN A 91 1.20 15.33 -2.31
C GLN A 91 2.36 15.17 -3.31
N ARG A 92 3.32 14.27 -3.05
CA ARG A 92 4.49 14.06 -3.90
C ARG A 92 4.19 13.09 -5.04
N THR A 93 4.84 13.39 -6.15
CA THR A 93 4.58 12.92 -7.51
C THR A 93 4.60 11.41 -7.68
N SER A 94 3.67 10.95 -8.52
CA SER A 94 3.51 9.58 -8.94
C SER A 94 4.50 9.14 -10.03
N PRO A 95 4.93 7.86 -10.06
CA PRO A 95 5.43 7.24 -11.27
C PRO A 95 4.42 7.39 -12.42
N GLY A 96 4.78 8.16 -13.45
CA GLY A 96 3.89 8.51 -14.57
C GLY A 96 3.51 7.36 -15.52
N SER A 97 3.83 6.11 -15.18
CA SER A 97 3.45 4.90 -15.92
C SER A 97 3.36 3.69 -15.00
N LEU A 98 2.62 2.66 -15.41
CA LEU A 98 2.55 1.39 -14.68
C LEU A 98 3.93 0.71 -14.59
N GLU A 99 4.76 0.81 -15.63
CA GLU A 99 6.15 0.31 -15.60
C GLU A 99 6.99 1.03 -14.54
N ALA A 100 6.84 2.35 -14.42
CA ALA A 100 7.50 3.12 -13.38
C ALA A 100 6.97 2.76 -11.98
N LEU A 101 5.68 2.42 -11.85
CA LEU A 101 5.11 1.92 -10.60
C LEU A 101 5.67 0.54 -10.24
N ASP A 102 5.77 -0.40 -11.19
CA ASP A 102 6.39 -1.71 -10.98
C ASP A 102 7.85 -1.59 -10.52
N ALA A 103 8.63 -0.70 -11.14
CA ALA A 103 10.01 -0.43 -10.74
C ALA A 103 10.08 0.16 -9.31
N GLU A 104 9.21 1.12 -9.00
CA GLU A 104 9.15 1.76 -7.69
C GLU A 104 8.74 0.77 -6.58
N VAL A 105 7.79 -0.13 -6.86
CA VAL A 105 7.41 -1.23 -5.96
C VAL A 105 8.59 -2.13 -5.67
N ALA A 106 9.37 -2.50 -6.69
CA ALA A 106 10.57 -3.32 -6.52
C ALA A 106 11.61 -2.63 -5.62
N GLU A 107 11.82 -1.31 -5.80
CA GLU A 107 12.72 -0.53 -4.95
C GLU A 107 12.23 -0.44 -3.51
N VAL A 108 10.93 -0.17 -3.29
CA VAL A 108 10.36 -0.05 -1.95
C VAL A 108 10.39 -1.38 -1.20
N ARG A 109 10.12 -2.51 -1.88
CA ARG A 109 10.29 -3.85 -1.30
C ARG A 109 11.71 -4.08 -0.78
N GLY A 110 12.72 -3.58 -1.48
CA GLY A 110 14.14 -3.68 -1.10
C GLY A 110 14.52 -2.92 0.17
N VAL A 111 13.71 -1.96 0.62
CA VAL A 111 13.97 -1.14 1.81
C VAL A 111 13.00 -1.40 2.96
N MET A 112 12.14 -2.41 2.83
CA MET A 112 11.24 -2.85 3.89
C MET A 112 12.00 -3.37 5.11
N THR A 113 11.62 -2.91 6.29
CA THR A 113 12.16 -3.35 7.57
C THR A 113 11.03 -3.57 8.57
N PRO A 114 11.24 -4.36 9.64
CA PRO A 114 10.24 -4.53 10.70
C PRO A 114 9.79 -3.21 11.34
N GLU A 115 10.70 -2.24 11.48
CA GLU A 115 10.38 -0.90 12.00
C GLU A 115 9.46 -0.13 11.06
N LEU A 116 9.63 -0.27 9.75
CA LEU A 116 8.74 0.34 8.76
C LEU A 116 7.35 -0.31 8.81
N GLU A 117 7.28 -1.65 8.94
CA GLU A 117 6.01 -2.37 9.11
C GLU A 117 5.28 -1.97 10.39
N ARG A 118 5.98 -1.74 11.50
CA ARG A 118 5.35 -1.19 12.72
C ARG A 118 4.77 0.21 12.52
N TYR A 119 5.37 1.01 11.64
CA TYR A 119 4.96 2.41 11.39
C TYR A 119 3.86 2.52 10.32
N CYS A 120 3.86 1.63 9.34
CA CYS A 120 2.99 1.61 8.17
C CYS A 120 2.47 0.18 7.91
N PRO A 121 1.70 -0.42 8.84
CA PRO A 121 1.32 -1.82 8.75
C PRO A 121 0.40 -2.10 7.56
N ASP A 122 -0.58 -1.22 7.28
CA ASP A 122 -1.54 -1.42 6.19
C ASP A 122 -0.86 -1.24 4.84
N GLU A 123 -0.01 -0.22 4.72
CA GLU A 123 0.75 0.03 3.52
C GLU A 123 1.68 -1.15 3.18
N CYS A 124 2.40 -1.69 4.17
CA CYS A 124 3.23 -2.88 3.98
C CYS A 124 2.41 -4.10 3.52
N ARG A 125 1.19 -4.29 4.06
CA ARG A 125 0.32 -5.40 3.66
C ARG A 125 -0.16 -5.27 2.22
N PHE A 126 -0.60 -4.08 1.81
CA PHE A 126 -1.05 -3.85 0.44
C PHE A 126 0.11 -3.95 -0.57
N LEU A 127 1.32 -3.49 -0.22
CA LEU A 127 2.51 -3.69 -1.05
C LEU A 127 2.85 -5.18 -1.24
N ALA A 128 2.68 -5.99 -0.18
CA ALA A 128 2.87 -7.43 -0.25
C ALA A 128 1.80 -8.10 -1.14
N ALA A 129 0.57 -7.58 -1.14
CA ALA A 129 -0.53 -8.08 -1.96
C ALA A 129 -0.53 -7.59 -3.42
N TYR A 130 0.48 -6.79 -3.82
CA TYR A 130 0.50 -6.16 -5.15
C TYR A 130 0.38 -7.14 -6.33
N GLU A 131 1.13 -8.25 -6.34
CA GLU A 131 1.05 -9.21 -7.46
C GLU A 131 -0.34 -9.85 -7.54
N MET A 132 -0.95 -10.13 -6.38
CA MET A 132 -2.31 -10.65 -6.30
C MET A 132 -3.32 -9.63 -6.83
N MET A 133 -3.16 -8.35 -6.52
CA MET A 133 -4.01 -7.28 -7.07
C MET A 133 -3.93 -7.22 -8.60
N LYS A 134 -2.73 -7.43 -9.19
CA LYS A 134 -2.55 -7.52 -10.65
C LYS A 134 -3.28 -8.74 -11.23
N GLU A 135 -3.18 -9.89 -10.57
CA GLU A 135 -3.85 -11.13 -10.98
C GLU A 135 -5.39 -11.02 -10.91
N LEU A 136 -5.91 -10.35 -9.87
CA LEU A 136 -7.34 -10.17 -9.64
C LEU A 136 -7.99 -9.15 -10.58
N CYS A 137 -7.24 -8.14 -11.00
CA CYS A 137 -7.72 -7.03 -11.82
C CYS A 137 -6.82 -6.79 -13.06
N PRO A 138 -6.59 -7.79 -13.92
CA PRO A 138 -5.62 -7.69 -15.01
C PRO A 138 -5.95 -6.55 -15.99
N ASP A 139 -7.23 -6.31 -16.27
CA ASP A 139 -7.69 -5.22 -17.15
C ASP A 139 -7.29 -3.83 -16.64
N ARG A 140 -7.09 -3.69 -15.32
CA ARG A 140 -6.69 -2.44 -14.67
C ARG A 140 -5.18 -2.24 -14.67
N PHE A 141 -4.43 -3.33 -14.61
CA PHE A 141 -2.95 -3.39 -14.61
C PHE A 141 -2.35 -3.78 -15.98
N THR A 142 -3.11 -3.61 -17.07
CA THR A 142 -2.57 -3.73 -18.44
C THR A 142 -2.23 -2.33 -18.96
N PRO A 143 -1.02 -2.13 -19.55
CA PRO A 143 -0.59 -0.85 -20.16
C PRO A 143 -1.59 -0.30 -21.18
#